data_AF-A0A5C6DWT6-F1
#
_entry.id   AF-A0A5C6DWT6-F1
#
_cell.length_a   1.000
_cell.length_b   1.000
_cell.length_c   1.000
_cell.angle_alpha   90.00
_cell.angle_beta   90.00
_cell.angle_gamma   90.00
#
_symmetry.space_group_name_H-M   'P 1'
#
loop_
_entity.id
_entity.type
_entity.pdbx_description
1 polymer ?
#
loop_
_entity_poly.entity_id
_entity_poly.type
_entity_poly.pdbx_seq_one_letter_code
_entity_poly.pdbx_strand_id
1 'polypeptide(L)'
;MTIKLGPIRDAENKIRRDFIDFAKLWAEVRESWVDDRSRQFEQEHLSSLGPSLNRFASAMTEFCEVIRRADEALADDQHRDQ
;
A
#
# COMPACT_ATOMS: atom_id res chain seq x y z
N MET A 1 -7.00 5.59 24.28
CA MET A 1 -7.00 6.41 23.06
C MET A 1 -7.16 5.45 21.90
N THR A 2 -8.36 5.34 21.33
CA THR A 2 -8.62 4.32 20.29
C THR A 2 -8.04 4.79 18.97
N ILE A 3 -7.04 4.06 18.45
CA ILE A 3 -6.46 4.38 17.14
C ILE A 3 -7.50 4.04 16.06
N LYS A 4 -7.85 5.04 15.25
CA LYS A 4 -8.78 4.85 14.12
C LYS A 4 -8.02 4.27 12.93
N LEU A 5 -8.14 2.96 12.71
CA LEU A 5 -7.53 2.27 11.56
C LEU A 5 -8.22 2.56 10.22
N GLY A 6 -9.46 3.06 10.23
CA GLY A 6 -10.24 3.37 9.02
C GLY A 6 -9.51 4.30 8.04
N PRO A 7 -9.10 5.52 8.45
CA PRO A 7 -8.37 6.45 7.58
C PRO A 7 -7.08 5.88 7.00
N ILE A 8 -6.42 4.98 7.74
CA ILE A 8 -5.17 4.35 7.32
C ILE A 8 -5.44 3.34 6.19
N ARG A 9 -6.47 2.51 6.36
CA ARG A 9 -6.94 1.59 5.31
C ARG A 9 -7.48 2.32 4.09
N ASP A 10 -8.15 3.45 4.28
CA ASP A 10 -8.66 4.27 3.17
C ASP A 10 -7.51 4.86 2.33
N ALA A 11 -6.44 5.32 2.99
CA ALA A 11 -5.23 5.78 2.33
C ALA A 11 -4.53 4.65 1.56
N GLU A 12 -4.39 3.45 2.15
CA GLU A 12 -3.83 2.28 1.48
C GLU A 12 -4.63 1.92 0.21
N ASN A 13 -5.96 1.88 0.33
CA ASN A 13 -6.85 1.61 -0.79
C ASN A 13 -6.73 2.65 -1.89
N LYS A 14 -6.56 3.93 -1.55
CA LYS A 14 -6.32 5.00 -2.52
C LYS A 14 -5.01 4.79 -3.29
N ILE A 15 -3.91 4.56 -2.57
CA ILE A 15 -2.60 4.31 -3.18
C ILE A 15 -2.65 3.11 -4.15
N ARG A 16 -3.35 2.03 -3.75
CA ARG A 16 -3.53 0.85 -4.59
C ARG A 16 -4.29 1.16 -5.88
N ARG A 17 -5.37 1.96 -5.81
CA ARG A 17 -6.12 2.39 -7.00
C ARG A 17 -5.27 3.26 -7.92
N ASP A 18 -4.59 4.26 -7.35
CA ASP A 18 -3.73 5.18 -8.11
C ASP A 18 -2.64 4.41 -8.86
N PHE A 19 -2.08 3.35 -8.25
CA PHE A 19 -1.12 2.48 -8.94
C PHE A 19 -1.74 1.65 -10.09
N ILE A 20 -2.95 1.11 -9.90
CA ILE A 20 -3.66 0.39 -10.96
C ILE A 20 -3.93 1.33 -12.14
N ASP A 21 -4.35 2.56 -11.87
CA ASP A 21 -4.62 3.55 -12.92
C ASP A 21 -3.34 3.99 -13.62
N PHE A 22 -2.24 4.15 -12.88
CA PHE A 22 -0.91 4.33 -13.46
C PHE A 22 -0.52 3.16 -14.37
N ALA A 23 -0.75 1.91 -13.97
CA ALA A 23 -0.41 0.75 -14.78
C ALA A 23 -1.22 0.68 -16.09
N LYS A 24 -2.49 1.10 -16.07
CA LYS A 24 -3.33 1.24 -17.28
C LYS A 24 -2.77 2.32 -18.21
N LEU A 25 -2.49 3.51 -17.66
CA LEU A 25 -1.89 4.60 -18.43
C LEU A 25 -0.56 4.17 -19.06
N TRP A 26 0.27 3.46 -18.32
CA TRP A 26 1.52 2.93 -18.84
C TRP A 26 1.29 1.96 -20.01
N ALA A 27 0.32 1.05 -19.90
CA ALA A 27 -0.01 0.13 -20.99
C ALA A 27 -0.40 0.87 -22.27
N GLU A 28 -1.23 1.92 -22.16
CA GLU A 28 -1.64 2.77 -23.29
C GLU A 28 -0.44 3.52 -23.91
N VAL A 29 0.41 4.12 -23.06
CA VAL A 29 1.59 4.89 -23.53
C VAL A 29 2.61 3.96 -24.20
N ARG A 30 2.83 2.77 -23.65
CA ARG A 30 3.78 1.79 -24.18
C ARG A 30 3.49 1.41 -25.63
N GLU A 31 2.22 1.34 -26.03
CA GLU A 31 1.84 1.04 -27.42
C GLU A 31 2.32 2.12 -28.41
N SER A 32 2.44 3.36 -27.96
CA SER A 32 2.91 4.48 -28.78
C SER A 32 4.44 4.64 -28.77
N TRP A 33 5.14 3.97 -27.85
CA TRP A 33 6.59 4.06 -27.70
C TRP A 33 7.28 2.92 -28.46
N VAL A 34 7.56 3.19 -29.73
CA VAL A 34 8.14 2.23 -30.69
C VAL A 34 9.67 2.11 -30.59
N ASP A 35 10.32 2.92 -29.77
CA ASP A 35 11.77 2.97 -29.57
C ASP A 35 12.20 2.46 -28.19
N ASP A 36 13.50 2.52 -27.91
CA ASP A 36 14.11 2.05 -26.64
C ASP A 36 13.63 2.84 -25.39
N ARG A 37 12.87 3.92 -25.55
CA ARG A 37 12.32 4.69 -24.42
C ARG A 37 11.45 3.83 -23.51
N SER A 38 10.73 2.87 -24.09
CA SER A 38 9.86 1.98 -23.32
C SER A 38 10.66 1.12 -22.35
N ARG A 39 11.74 0.53 -22.85
CA ARG A 39 12.67 -0.29 -22.08
C ARG A 39 13.40 0.55 -21.02
N GLN A 40 13.83 1.77 -21.37
CA GLN A 40 14.52 2.65 -20.43
C GLN A 40 13.59 3.06 -19.28
N PHE A 41 12.36 3.47 -19.58
CA PHE A 41 11.38 3.82 -18.55
C PHE A 41 10.99 2.63 -17.66
N GLU A 42 10.83 1.45 -18.24
CA GLU A 42 10.61 0.22 -17.47
C GLU A 42 11.75 -0.07 -16.49
N GLN A 43 13.00 0.06 -16.95
CA GLN A 43 14.18 -0.18 -16.11
C GLN A 43 14.35 0.88 -15.01
N GLU A 44 14.21 2.16 -15.35
CA GLU A 44 14.49 3.26 -14.44
C GLU A 44 13.37 3.50 -13.42
N HIS A 45 12.11 3.28 -13.82
CA HIS A 45 10.97 3.71 -13.00
C HIS A 45 10.05 2.56 -12.57
N LEU A 46 9.88 1.52 -13.38
CA LEU A 46 8.90 0.46 -13.09
C LEU A 46 9.50 -0.75 -12.38
N SER A 47 10.79 -1.01 -12.60
CA SER A 47 11.50 -2.18 -12.08
C SER A 47 11.36 -2.34 -10.56
N SER A 48 11.42 -1.24 -9.80
CA SER A 48 11.28 -1.24 -8.36
C SER A 48 9.87 -0.97 -7.86
N LEU A 49 8.99 -0.42 -8.69
CA LEU A 49 7.71 0.16 -8.25
C LEU A 49 6.72 -0.92 -7.80
N GLY A 50 6.51 -1.95 -8.62
CA GLY A 50 5.62 -3.08 -8.29
C GLY A 50 6.03 -3.81 -7.00
N PRO A 51 7.29 -4.29 -6.88
CA PRO A 51 7.78 -4.92 -5.67
C PRO A 51 7.69 -4.01 -4.43
N SER A 52 7.93 -2.70 -4.59
CA SER A 52 7.84 -1.75 -3.47
C SER A 52 6.41 -1.57 -2.96
N LEU A 53 5.42 -1.56 -3.86
CA LEU A 53 4.02 -1.47 -3.47
C LEU A 53 3.52 -2.72 -2.76
N ASN A 54 3.95 -3.91 -3.21
CA ASN A 54 3.62 -5.15 -2.51
C ASN A 54 4.22 -5.16 -1.10
N ARG A 55 5.49 -4.75 -0.94
CA ARG A 55 6.11 -4.60 0.37
C ARG A 55 5.37 -3.58 1.24
N PHE A 56 5.00 -2.45 0.67
CA PHE A 56 4.27 -1.40 1.37
C PHE A 56 2.90 -1.90 1.86
N ALA A 57 2.10 -2.52 0.99
CA ALA A 57 0.79 -3.07 1.36
C ALA A 57 0.90 -4.15 2.47
N SER A 58 1.92 -5.00 2.39
CA SER A 58 2.20 -6.00 3.43
C SER A 58 2.54 -5.34 4.78
N ALA A 59 3.43 -4.34 4.77
CA ALA A 59 3.82 -3.62 5.98
C ALA A 59 2.63 -2.85 6.59
N MET A 60 1.77 -2.26 5.77
CA MET A 60 0.55 -1.59 6.22
C MET A 60 -0.45 -2.54 6.87
N THR A 61 -0.59 -3.75 6.31
CA THR A 61 -1.44 -4.81 6.87
C THR A 61 -0.91 -5.21 8.24
N GLU A 62 0.40 -5.48 8.36
CA GLU A 62 1.04 -5.84 9.61
C GLU A 62 0.90 -4.74 10.67
N PHE A 63 1.13 -3.49 10.29
CA PHE A 63 0.96 -2.32 11.16
C PHE A 63 -0.46 -2.23 11.73
N CYS A 64 -1.49 -2.42 10.89
CA CYS A 64 -2.88 -2.38 11.35
C CYS A 64 -3.19 -3.53 12.32
N GLU A 65 -2.66 -4.73 12.08
CA GLU A 65 -2.84 -5.89 12.97
C GLU A 65 -2.14 -5.68 14.32
N VAL A 66 -0.93 -5.14 14.33
CA VAL A 66 -0.21 -4.83 15.57
C VAL A 66 -0.99 -3.82 16.42
N ILE A 67 -1.53 -2.77 15.80
CA ILE A 67 -2.36 -1.78 16.51
C ILE A 67 -3.62 -2.44 17.07
N ARG A 68 -4.32 -3.26 16.27
CA ARG A 68 -5.53 -3.95 16.73
C ARG A 68 -5.25 -4.82 17.95
N ARG A 69 -4.18 -5.63 17.90
CA ARG A 69 -3.77 -6.50 19.01
C ARG A 69 -3.36 -5.71 20.25
N ALA A 70 -2.67 -4.59 20.08
CA ALA A 70 -2.29 -3.72 21.18
C ALA A 70 -3.52 -3.08 21.84
N ASP A 71 -4.50 -2.62 21.04
CA ASP A 71 -5.75 -2.05 21.55
C ASP A 71 -6.56 -3.10 22.33
N GLU A 72 -6.63 -4.34 21.83
CA GLU A 72 -7.25 -5.48 22.52
C GLU A 72 -6.57 -5.79 23.86
N ALA A 73 -5.23 -5.89 23.87
CA ALA A 73 -4.48 -6.17 25.09
C ALA A 73 -4.66 -5.06 26.16
N LEU A 74 -4.70 -3.80 25.73
CA LEU A 74 -4.96 -2.66 26.63
C LEU A 74 -6.39 -2.68 27.18
N ALA A 75 -7.37 -3.11 26.39
CA ALA A 75 -8.76 -3.20 26.82
C ALA A 75 -9.01 -4.37 27.80
N ASP A 76 -8.33 -5.50 27.61
CA ASP A 76 -8.42 -6.68 28.49
C ASP A 76 -7.84 -6.38 29.89
N ASP A 77 -6.75 -5.61 29.96
CA ASP A 77 -6.13 -5.21 31.23
C ASP A 77 -7.06 -4.27 32.04
N GLN A 78 -7.71 -3.32 31.35
CA GLN A 78 -8.70 -2.42 31.98
C GLN A 78 -9.93 -3.13 32.57
N HIS A 79 -10.29 -4.31 32.03
CA HIS A 79 -11.41 -5.10 32.54
C HIS A 79 -11.02 -6.06 33.67
N ARG A 80 -9.72 -6.35 33.87
CA ARG A 80 -9.24 -7.23 34.94
C ARG A 80 -9.04 -6.55 36.29
N ASP A 81 -8.89 -5.22 36.29
CA ASP A 81 -8.73 -4.41 37.51
C ASP A 81 -10.05 -3.87 38.09
N GLN A 82 -11.21 -4.36 37.62
CA GLN A 82 -12.55 -4.12 38.20
C GLN A 82 -13.12 -5.38 38.83
#